data_AF-A0A382YSZ3-F1
#
_entry.id   AF-A0A382YSZ3-F1
#
_cell.length_a   1.000
_cell.length_b   1.000
_cell.length_c   1.000
_cell.angle_alpha   90.00
_cell.angle_beta   90.00
_cell.angle_gamma   90.00
#
_symmetry.space_group_name_H-M   'P 1'
#
loop_
_entity.id
_entity.type
_entity.pdbx_description
1 polymer ?
#
loop_
_entity_poly.entity_id
_entity_poly.type
_entity_poly.pdbx_seq_one_letter_code
_entity_poly.pdbx_strand_id
1 'polypeptide(L)'
;VLLLALTPAHGFAIDSLPDNSQVCLAKNIYFEAGNQPEAGKVAVAHVVLNRVAHERFPNAICDVVYQTKEYKTSWKTGEQIPRRGMCQFSWYCDGKSDVPLDSVTYDLSYKLAGKIIAGEWADITEGSMWYHATRVYPYWAGTLNETVVINEHVFYK
;
A
#
# COMPACT_ATOMS: atom_id res chain seq x y z
N VAL A 1 34.83 4.40 -28.25
CA VAL A 1 34.50 3.23 -27.40
C VAL A 1 33.69 3.76 -26.23
N LEU A 2 32.36 3.69 -26.35
CA LEU A 2 31.42 4.31 -25.43
C LEU A 2 31.25 3.38 -24.22
N LEU A 3 31.63 3.85 -23.02
CA LEU A 3 31.41 3.12 -21.77
C LEU A 3 29.90 3.10 -21.46
N LEU A 4 29.29 1.92 -21.55
CA LEU A 4 28.02 1.64 -20.90
C LEU A 4 28.31 1.32 -19.43
N ALA A 5 28.17 2.31 -18.55
CA ALA A 5 28.15 2.09 -17.12
C ALA A 5 26.81 1.41 -16.76
N LEU A 6 26.87 0.12 -16.48
CA LEU A 6 25.78 -0.63 -15.84
C LEU A 6 25.61 -0.10 -14.42
N THR A 7 24.63 0.78 -14.20
CA THR A 7 24.19 1.12 -12.84
C THR A 7 23.64 -0.14 -12.19
N PRO A 8 24.01 -0.47 -10.94
CA PRO A 8 23.36 -1.56 -10.23
C PRO A 8 21.89 -1.16 -10.05
N ALA A 9 20.98 -2.05 -10.46
CA ALA A 9 19.61 -2.01 -9.98
C ALA A 9 19.70 -1.97 -8.45
N HIS A 10 19.17 -0.91 -7.85
CA HIS A 10 19.13 -0.80 -6.39
C HIS A 10 18.21 -1.92 -5.90
N GLY A 11 18.84 -3.03 -5.49
CA GLY A 11 18.15 -4.10 -4.79
C GLY A 11 17.61 -3.53 -3.49
N PHE A 12 16.29 -3.45 -3.36
CA PHE A 12 15.65 -3.27 -2.07
C PHE A 12 16.16 -4.40 -1.18
N ALA A 13 16.89 -4.05 -0.11
CA ALA A 13 17.38 -5.03 0.85
C ALA A 13 16.20 -5.59 1.64
N ILE A 14 15.66 -6.70 1.15
CA ILE A 14 14.59 -7.54 1.74
C ILE A 14 14.96 -8.08 3.14
N ASP A 15 16.23 -7.97 3.54
CA ASP A 15 16.83 -8.62 4.72
C ASP A 15 16.48 -7.94 6.07
N SER A 16 15.64 -6.91 6.05
CA SER A 16 15.22 -6.16 7.25
C SER A 16 13.72 -6.27 7.55
N LEU A 17 12.96 -7.10 6.80
CA LEU A 17 11.53 -7.19 7.02
C LEU A 17 11.25 -7.91 8.33
N PRO A 18 10.76 -7.24 9.38
CA PRO A 18 10.26 -7.95 10.54
C PRO A 18 9.13 -8.89 10.08
N ASP A 19 8.94 -9.99 10.80
CA ASP A 19 7.91 -11.05 10.66
C ASP A 19 6.47 -10.54 10.38
N ASN A 20 6.23 -9.23 10.53
CA ASN A 20 4.96 -8.56 10.28
C ASN A 20 4.81 -7.88 8.91
N SER A 21 5.87 -7.69 8.12
CA SER A 21 5.78 -6.89 6.87
C SER A 21 4.86 -7.53 5.84
N GLN A 22 4.98 -8.84 5.66
CA GLN A 22 4.08 -9.60 4.80
C GLN A 22 2.64 -9.55 5.33
N VAL A 23 2.43 -9.62 6.65
CA VAL A 23 1.10 -9.48 7.27
C VAL A 23 0.50 -8.10 7.00
N CYS A 24 1.26 -7.02 7.20
CA CYS A 24 0.80 -5.65 6.97
C CYS A 24 0.43 -5.43 5.49
N LEU A 25 1.29 -5.87 4.57
CA LEU A 25 1.01 -5.75 3.14
C LEU A 25 -0.19 -6.61 2.73
N ALA A 26 -0.29 -7.84 3.25
CA ALA A 26 -1.43 -8.73 3.00
C ALA A 26 -2.76 -8.14 3.47
N LYS A 27 -2.79 -7.57 4.69
CA LYS A 27 -3.97 -6.86 5.20
C LYS A 27 -4.34 -5.69 4.30
N ASN A 28 -3.35 -4.91 3.86
CA ASN A 28 -3.63 -3.80 2.97
C ASN A 28 -4.22 -4.26 1.63
N ILE A 29 -3.62 -5.28 0.99
CA ILE A 29 -4.15 -5.89 -0.23
C ILE A 29 -5.59 -6.38 -0.02
N TYR A 30 -5.85 -7.09 1.09
CA TYR A 30 -7.16 -7.64 1.42
C TYR A 30 -8.22 -6.53 1.53
N PHE A 31 -7.96 -5.48 2.31
CA PHE A 31 -8.96 -4.45 2.59
C PHE A 31 -9.15 -3.45 1.44
N GLU A 32 -8.08 -3.13 0.70
CA GLU A 32 -8.13 -2.13 -0.38
C GLU A 32 -8.43 -2.74 -1.75
N ALA A 33 -8.05 -4.01 -1.99
CA ALA A 33 -8.16 -4.64 -3.29
C ALA A 33 -8.61 -6.11 -3.25
N GLY A 34 -9.14 -6.60 -2.13
CA GLY A 34 -9.52 -8.01 -1.96
C GLY A 34 -10.49 -8.53 -3.04
N ASN A 35 -11.42 -7.67 -3.48
CA ASN A 35 -12.40 -7.94 -4.53
C ASN A 35 -11.89 -7.71 -5.96
N GLN A 36 -10.63 -7.27 -6.13
CA GLN A 36 -10.07 -6.98 -7.44
C GLN A 36 -9.39 -8.21 -8.06
N PRO A 37 -9.29 -8.26 -9.40
CA PRO A 37 -8.34 -9.13 -10.09
C PRO A 37 -6.90 -8.93 -9.60
N GLU A 38 -6.04 -9.93 -9.80
CA GLU A 38 -4.67 -9.96 -9.29
C GLU A 38 -3.86 -8.69 -9.64
N ALA A 39 -3.99 -8.15 -10.85
CA ALA A 39 -3.33 -6.90 -11.25
C ALA A 39 -3.68 -5.72 -10.32
N GLY A 40 -4.93 -5.59 -9.87
CA GLY A 40 -5.32 -4.52 -8.94
C GLY A 40 -4.70 -4.71 -7.55
N LYS A 41 -4.58 -5.97 -7.10
CA LYS A 41 -3.91 -6.32 -5.83
C LYS A 41 -2.41 -6.02 -5.88
N VAL A 42 -1.76 -6.39 -6.98
CA VAL A 42 -0.35 -6.08 -7.26
C VAL A 42 -0.13 -4.57 -7.29
N ALA A 43 -0.99 -3.82 -7.98
CA ALA A 43 -0.89 -2.37 -8.08
C ALA A 43 -0.99 -1.67 -6.70
N VAL A 44 -1.97 -2.04 -5.87
CA VAL A 44 -2.10 -1.49 -4.51
C VAL A 44 -0.91 -1.83 -3.63
N ALA A 45 -0.34 -3.04 -3.76
CA ALA A 45 0.86 -3.41 -3.04
C ALA A 45 2.08 -2.59 -3.47
N HIS A 46 2.26 -2.34 -4.77
CA HIS A 46 3.37 -1.51 -5.26
C HIS A 46 3.26 -0.06 -4.80
N VAL A 47 2.07 0.51 -4.62
CA VAL A 47 1.93 1.83 -4.00
C VAL A 47 2.54 1.86 -2.58
N VAL A 48 2.41 0.79 -1.80
CA VAL A 48 3.06 0.68 -0.49
C VAL A 48 4.58 0.63 -0.65
N LEU A 49 5.09 -0.20 -1.56
CA LEU A 49 6.54 -0.33 -1.78
C LEU A 49 7.17 0.96 -2.34
N ASN A 50 6.49 1.64 -3.26
CA ASN A 50 6.90 2.93 -3.82
C ASN A 50 6.96 4.02 -2.74
N ARG A 51 6.07 3.97 -1.75
CA ARG A 51 6.16 4.86 -0.59
C ARG A 51 7.32 4.49 0.32
N VAL A 52 7.51 3.22 0.65
CA VAL A 52 8.68 2.76 1.43
C VAL A 52 10.00 3.21 0.79
N ALA A 53 10.04 3.24 -0.55
CA ALA A 53 11.19 3.70 -1.33
C ALA A 53 11.44 5.21 -1.30
N HIS A 54 10.41 6.02 -1.02
CA HIS A 54 10.46 7.46 -1.19
C HIS A 54 10.67 8.16 0.15
N GLU A 55 11.64 9.09 0.19
CA GLU A 55 12.03 9.87 1.37
C GLU A 55 10.91 10.63 2.12
N ARG A 56 9.74 10.81 1.50
CA ARG A 56 8.61 11.55 2.09
C ARG A 56 7.72 10.67 2.95
N PHE A 57 7.95 9.36 2.95
CA PHE A 57 7.15 8.38 3.67
C PHE A 57 8.03 7.55 4.62
N PRO A 58 7.41 6.84 5.58
CA PRO A 58 8.12 5.87 6.40
C PRO A 58 8.82 4.80 5.55
N ASN A 59 9.96 4.31 6.02
CA ASN A 59 10.81 3.35 5.32
C ASN A 59 10.51 1.89 5.69
N ALA A 60 9.35 1.61 6.30
CA ALA A 60 8.89 0.27 6.65
C ALA A 60 7.44 0.04 6.19
N ILE A 61 7.15 -1.17 5.71
CA ILE A 61 5.83 -1.53 5.14
C ILE A 61 4.70 -1.28 6.15
N CYS A 62 4.84 -1.76 7.37
CA CYS A 62 3.82 -1.58 8.39
C CYS A 62 3.60 -0.10 8.74
N ASP A 63 4.67 0.69 8.79
CA ASP A 63 4.57 2.12 9.10
C ASP A 63 3.86 2.89 7.99
N VAL A 64 4.04 2.50 6.72
CA VAL A 64 3.26 3.05 5.59
C VAL A 64 1.80 2.61 5.66
N VAL A 65 1.54 1.34 5.93
CA VAL A 65 0.17 0.78 6.01
C VAL A 65 -0.62 1.42 7.15
N TYR A 66 -0.01 1.65 8.30
CA TYR A 66 -0.65 2.22 9.49
C TYR A 66 -0.39 3.73 9.65
N GLN A 67 0.08 4.41 8.61
CA GLN A 67 0.33 5.85 8.66
C GLN A 67 -0.98 6.62 8.87
N THR A 68 -1.00 7.53 9.85
CA THR A 68 -2.11 8.48 10.08
C THR A 68 -1.58 9.89 10.33
N LYS A 69 -2.37 10.89 9.96
CA LYS A 69 -2.06 12.31 10.19
C LYS A 69 -2.42 12.79 11.59
N GLU A 70 -3.36 12.12 12.25
CA GLU A 70 -3.90 12.59 13.53
C GLU A 70 -4.34 11.41 14.41
N TYR A 71 -4.00 11.49 15.68
CA TYR A 71 -4.51 10.62 16.74
C TYR A 71 -5.47 11.40 17.64
N LYS A 72 -6.38 10.68 18.28
CA LYS A 72 -7.27 11.23 19.31
C LYS A 72 -7.35 10.26 20.49
N THR A 73 -7.68 10.78 21.66
CA THR A 73 -7.96 9.97 22.83
C THR A 73 -9.33 9.31 22.71
N SER A 74 -9.37 7.98 22.87
CA SER A 74 -10.60 7.19 22.98
C SER A 74 -11.37 7.59 24.24
N TRP A 75 -12.62 8.01 24.09
CA TRP A 75 -13.48 8.34 25.24
C TRP A 75 -13.87 7.10 26.06
N LYS A 76 -13.75 5.90 25.49
CA LYS A 76 -14.10 4.62 26.15
C LYS A 76 -12.91 4.04 26.93
N THR A 77 -11.73 4.04 26.32
CA THR A 77 -10.54 3.31 26.83
C THR A 77 -9.43 4.24 27.30
N GLY A 78 -9.45 5.52 26.93
CA GLY A 78 -8.36 6.47 27.21
C GLY A 78 -7.13 6.32 26.30
N GLU A 79 -7.12 5.33 25.41
CA GLU A 79 -5.99 5.06 24.51
C GLU A 79 -5.94 6.05 23.34
N GLN A 80 -4.74 6.28 22.79
CA GLN A 80 -4.60 6.99 21.52
C GLN A 80 -5.03 6.09 20.37
N ILE A 81 -6.03 6.55 19.61
CA ILE A 81 -6.54 5.87 18.41
C ILE A 81 -6.45 6.81 17.21
N PRO A 82 -6.24 6.28 16.00
CA PRO A 82 -6.17 7.13 14.82
C PRO A 82 -7.52 7.80 14.57
N ARG A 83 -7.52 9.07 14.18
CA ARG A 83 -8.76 9.81 13.91
C ARG A 83 -9.37 9.33 12.60
N ARG A 84 -10.68 9.04 12.62
CA ARG A 84 -11.43 8.60 11.44
C ARG A 84 -11.18 9.52 10.23
N GLY A 85 -10.84 8.93 9.09
CA GLY A 85 -10.55 9.63 7.84
C GLY A 85 -9.17 10.29 7.76
N MET A 86 -8.30 10.09 8.76
CA MET A 86 -6.93 10.64 8.77
C MET A 86 -5.84 9.61 8.45
N CYS A 87 -6.21 8.34 8.26
CA CYS A 87 -5.30 7.28 7.86
C CYS A 87 -4.99 7.32 6.36
N GLN A 88 -3.81 6.83 6.02
CA GLN A 88 -3.37 6.67 4.66
C GLN A 88 -4.19 5.62 3.89
N PHE A 89 -4.53 4.52 4.55
CA PHE A 89 -5.48 3.53 4.03
C PHE A 89 -6.75 3.60 4.86
N SER A 90 -7.89 3.62 4.18
CA SER A 90 -9.15 4.04 4.80
C SER A 90 -9.63 3.03 5.85
N TRP A 91 -9.37 1.74 5.62
CA TRP A 91 -9.78 0.64 6.50
C TRP A 91 -9.23 0.78 7.92
N TYR A 92 -7.97 1.21 8.08
CA TYR A 92 -7.35 1.34 9.41
C TYR A 92 -8.04 2.38 10.31
N CYS A 93 -8.67 3.40 9.71
CA CYS A 93 -9.35 4.48 10.43
C CYS A 93 -10.88 4.39 10.36
N ASP A 94 -11.47 3.38 9.72
CA ASP A 94 -12.92 3.36 9.47
C ASP A 94 -13.75 2.94 10.69
N GLY A 95 -13.09 2.53 11.78
CA GLY A 95 -13.71 2.11 13.03
C GLY A 95 -14.35 0.73 12.97
N LYS A 96 -14.07 -0.07 11.94
CA LYS A 96 -14.43 -1.49 11.86
C LYS A 96 -13.27 -2.37 12.33
N SER A 97 -13.50 -3.67 12.32
CA SER A 97 -12.48 -4.66 12.66
C SER A 97 -11.43 -4.73 11.55
N ASP A 98 -10.17 -4.66 11.96
CA ASP A 98 -9.01 -4.90 11.09
C ASP A 98 -8.68 -6.39 10.94
N VAL A 99 -9.56 -7.29 11.38
CA VAL A 99 -9.41 -8.74 11.24
C VAL A 99 -10.07 -9.19 9.93
N PRO A 100 -9.31 -9.77 8.98
CA PRO A 100 -9.87 -10.36 7.77
C PRO A 100 -10.88 -11.46 8.09
N LEU A 101 -12.07 -11.41 7.48
CA LEU A 101 -13.16 -12.37 7.76
C LEU A 101 -13.20 -13.51 6.73
N ASP A 102 -12.79 -13.25 5.50
CA ASP A 102 -12.67 -14.26 4.44
C ASP A 102 -11.24 -14.79 4.42
N SER A 103 -11.06 -16.00 4.96
CA SER A 103 -9.77 -16.66 5.05
C SER A 103 -9.17 -16.97 3.69
N VAL A 104 -9.99 -17.27 2.67
CA VAL A 104 -9.48 -17.60 1.33
C VAL A 104 -8.90 -16.35 0.67
N THR A 105 -9.64 -15.25 0.67
CA THR A 105 -9.15 -13.99 0.09
C THR A 105 -7.94 -13.46 0.87
N TYR A 106 -7.91 -13.63 2.20
CA TYR A 106 -6.75 -13.26 3.00
C TYR A 106 -5.52 -14.13 2.70
N ASP A 107 -5.67 -15.45 2.63
CA ASP A 107 -4.56 -16.37 2.31
C ASP A 107 -3.97 -16.09 0.93
N LEU A 108 -4.82 -15.78 -0.05
CA LEU A 108 -4.37 -15.36 -1.39
C LEU A 108 -3.61 -14.02 -1.31
N SER A 109 -4.12 -13.05 -0.53
CA SER A 109 -3.46 -11.76 -0.32
C SER A 109 -2.11 -11.92 0.39
N TYR A 110 -2.01 -12.85 1.35
CA TYR A 110 -0.79 -13.16 2.09
C TYR A 110 0.28 -13.79 1.19
N LYS A 111 -0.09 -14.77 0.38
CA LYS A 111 0.82 -15.39 -0.60
C LYS A 111 1.30 -14.37 -1.62
N LEU A 112 0.39 -13.54 -2.14
CA LEU A 112 0.72 -12.51 -3.12
C LEU A 112 1.66 -11.45 -2.52
N ALA A 113 1.39 -10.99 -1.30
CA ALA A 113 2.26 -10.05 -0.59
C ALA A 113 3.70 -10.59 -0.46
N GLY A 114 3.86 -11.86 -0.11
CA GLY A 114 5.18 -12.50 -0.01
C GLY A 114 5.94 -12.50 -1.34
N LYS A 115 5.25 -12.83 -2.44
CA LYS A 115 5.84 -12.81 -3.80
C LYS A 115 6.26 -11.40 -4.24
N ILE A 116 5.41 -10.41 -4.00
CA ILE A 116 5.70 -9.01 -4.34
C ILE A 116 6.90 -8.50 -3.54
N ILE A 117 6.93 -8.79 -2.24
CA ILE A 117 8.08 -8.50 -1.37
C ILE A 117 9.35 -9.17 -1.88
N ALA A 118 9.28 -10.44 -2.31
CA ALA A 118 10.42 -11.17 -2.87
C ALA A 118 10.86 -10.65 -4.25
N GLY A 119 10.19 -9.64 -4.82
CA GLY A 119 10.51 -9.07 -6.12
C GLY A 119 10.06 -9.92 -7.30
N GLU A 120 9.15 -10.88 -7.10
CA GLU A 120 8.61 -11.72 -8.18
C GLU A 120 7.62 -10.97 -9.08
N TRP A 121 7.22 -9.76 -8.70
CA TRP A 121 6.31 -8.89 -9.43
C TRP A 121 6.94 -7.54 -9.71
N ALA A 122 6.82 -7.08 -10.95
CA ALA A 122 7.23 -5.74 -11.35
C ALA A 122 6.15 -4.70 -11.02
N ASP A 123 6.57 -3.46 -10.77
CA ASP A 123 5.65 -2.35 -10.59
C ASP A 123 4.94 -2.01 -11.91
N ILE A 124 3.63 -2.30 -11.97
CA ILE A 124 2.76 -1.99 -13.10
C ILE A 124 2.08 -0.61 -12.97
N THR A 125 2.39 0.15 -11.92
CA THR A 125 1.76 1.45 -11.62
C THR A 125 2.59 2.66 -12.08
N GLU A 126 3.76 2.41 -12.67
CA GLU A 126 4.74 3.41 -13.11
C GLU A 126 5.25 4.34 -11.99
N GLY A 127 5.53 3.76 -10.82
CA GLY A 127 6.02 4.50 -9.65
C GLY A 127 4.93 5.26 -8.91
N SER A 128 3.66 4.85 -9.04
CA SER A 128 2.55 5.53 -8.38
C SER A 128 2.68 5.50 -6.86
N MET A 129 2.33 6.62 -6.23
CA MET A 129 2.25 6.76 -4.77
C MET A 129 0.85 7.14 -4.30
N TRP A 130 -0.12 7.32 -5.20
CA TRP A 130 -1.51 7.62 -4.87
C TRP A 130 -2.46 6.88 -5.78
N TYR A 131 -3.64 6.54 -5.28
CA TYR A 131 -4.72 6.03 -6.10
C TYR A 131 -6.07 6.37 -5.49
N HIS A 132 -7.11 6.27 -6.31
CA HIS A 132 -8.48 6.23 -5.82
C HIS A 132 -9.32 5.29 -6.68
N ALA A 133 -10.48 4.88 -6.16
CA ALA A 133 -11.44 4.10 -6.93
C ALA A 133 -12.04 4.96 -8.06
N THR A 134 -12.26 4.39 -9.25
CA THR A 134 -12.82 5.08 -10.43
C THR A 134 -14.19 5.73 -10.18
N ARG A 135 -14.93 5.21 -9.20
CA ARG A 135 -16.25 5.71 -8.80
C ARG A 135 -16.24 6.98 -7.93
N VAL A 136 -15.08 7.50 -7.56
CA VAL A 136 -14.93 8.75 -6.80
C VAL A 136 -13.89 9.66 -7.46
N TYR A 137 -13.96 10.96 -7.18
CA TYR A 137 -12.97 11.94 -7.65
C TYR A 137 -12.55 12.85 -6.49
N PRO A 138 -11.44 12.53 -5.79
CA PRO A 138 -10.98 13.31 -4.66
C PRO A 138 -10.38 14.65 -5.11
N TYR A 139 -10.44 15.67 -4.24
CA TYR A 139 -10.02 17.04 -4.57
C TYR A 139 -8.57 17.17 -5.03
N TRP A 140 -7.70 16.23 -4.63
CA TRP A 140 -6.28 16.21 -4.97
C TRP A 140 -6.00 15.54 -6.32
N ALA A 141 -6.95 14.79 -6.90
CA ALA A 141 -6.71 14.00 -8.12
C ALA A 141 -6.24 14.87 -9.29
N GLY A 142 -6.90 16.02 -9.51
CA GLY A 142 -6.52 16.96 -10.57
C GLY A 142 -5.22 17.74 -10.31
N THR A 143 -4.57 17.54 -9.16
CA THR A 143 -3.30 18.19 -8.82
C THR A 143 -2.09 17.28 -9.02
N LEU A 144 -2.31 15.99 -9.30
CA LEU A 144 -1.28 14.98 -9.51
C LEU A 144 -1.28 14.51 -10.96
N ASN A 145 -0.18 13.89 -11.40
CA ASN A 145 -0.10 13.31 -12.73
C ASN A 145 -0.65 11.88 -12.71
N GLU A 146 -1.74 11.64 -13.42
CA GLU A 146 -2.26 10.28 -13.63
C GLU A 146 -1.21 9.42 -14.35
N THR A 147 -0.98 8.21 -13.86
CA THR A 147 -0.04 7.25 -14.47
C THR A 147 -0.78 6.19 -15.27
N VAL A 148 -1.70 5.48 -14.64
CA VAL A 148 -2.40 4.35 -15.25
C VAL A 148 -3.73 4.10 -14.56
N VAL A 149 -4.66 3.47 -15.28
CA VAL A 149 -5.89 2.90 -14.73
C VAL A 149 -5.78 1.38 -14.74
N ILE A 150 -5.90 0.75 -13.58
CA ILE A 150 -5.88 -0.72 -13.43
C ILE A 150 -7.15 -1.14 -12.71
N ASN A 151 -7.99 -1.91 -13.40
CA ASN A 151 -9.29 -2.33 -12.92
C ASN A 151 -10.13 -1.13 -12.43
N GLU A 152 -10.54 -1.13 -11.17
CA GLU A 152 -11.37 -0.08 -10.57
C GLU A 152 -10.53 1.03 -9.90
N HIS A 153 -9.24 1.14 -10.19
CA HIS A 153 -8.34 2.13 -9.59
C HIS A 153 -7.64 3.01 -10.62
N VAL A 154 -7.60 4.31 -10.33
CA VAL A 154 -6.79 5.32 -11.04
C VAL A 154 -5.58 5.65 -10.19
N PHE A 155 -4.37 5.59 -10.76
CA PHE A 155 -3.09 5.75 -10.08
C PHE A 155 -2.41 7.06 -10.47
N TYR A 156 -1.64 7.65 -9.55
CA TYR A 156 -1.02 8.97 -9.70
C TYR A 156 0.38 9.06 -9.08
N LYS A 157 1.19 10.00 -9.59
CA LYS A 157 2.48 10.41 -9.00
C LYS A 157 2.67 11.92 -9.01
#